data_AF-A0A1G0XS13-F1
#
_entry.id   AF-A0A1G0XS13-F1
#
_cell.length_a   1.000
_cell.length_b   1.000
_cell.length_c   1.000
_cell.angle_alpha   90.00
_cell.angle_beta   90.00
_cell.angle_gamma   90.00
#
_symmetry.space_group_name_H-M   'P 1'
#
loop_
_entity.id
_entity.type
_entity.pdbx_description
1 polymer ?
#
loop_
_entity_poly.entity_id
_entity_poly.type
_entity_poly.pdbx_seq_one_letter_code
_entity_poly.pdbx_strand_id
1 'polypeptide(L)' 'MKRHEIAPIVGVHRVTVGIWIKDWREGGLGALKANVSGRPTGTGRKFLPCEEVELKRAHT' A
#
# COMPACT_ATOMS: atom_id res chain seq x y z
N MET A 1 20.90 18.17 -4.69
CA MET A 1 19.55 18.65 -5.06
C MET A 1 18.64 18.55 -3.85
N LYS A 2 17.92 19.62 -3.51
CA LYS A 2 16.99 19.71 -2.39
C LYS A 2 15.57 19.38 -2.86
N ARG A 3 14.70 18.94 -1.94
CA ARG A 3 13.32 18.47 -2.25
C ARG A 3 12.47 19.52 -2.98
N HIS A 4 12.67 20.81 -2.68
CA HIS A 4 11.96 21.93 -3.32
C HIS A 4 12.44 22.22 -4.74
N GLU A 5 13.65 21.79 -5.11
CA GLU A 5 14.17 21.92 -6.48
C GLU A 5 13.61 20.82 -7.37
N ILE A 6 13.40 19.62 -6.80
CA ILE A 6 12.87 18.45 -7.50
C ILE A 6 11.35 18.58 -7.73
N ALA A 7 10.61 19.01 -6.71
CA ALA A 7 9.15 19.17 -6.74
C ALA A 7 8.58 19.80 -8.04
N PRO A 8 9.06 20.97 -8.51
CA PRO A 8 8.55 21.58 -9.73
C PRO A 8 8.92 20.81 -11.00
N ILE A 9 10.04 20.06 -11.02
CA ILE A 9 10.47 19.27 -12.19
C ILE A 9 9.52 18.10 -12.42
N VAL A 10 9.12 17.41 -11.35
CA VAL A 10 8.21 16.25 -11.40
C VAL A 10 6.73 16.62 -11.24
N GLY A 11 6.41 17.89 -11.02
CA GLY A 11 5.03 18.36 -10.89
C GLY A 11 4.32 17.86 -9.62
N VAL A 12 5.06 17.62 -8.53
CA VAL A 12 4.50 17.13 -7.25
C VAL A 12 4.92 18.00 -6.08
N HIS A 13 4.21 17.89 -4.95
CA HIS A 13 4.57 18.62 -3.74
C HIS A 13 5.89 18.11 -3.13
N ARG A 14 6.68 18.99 -2.50
CA ARG A 14 7.98 18.67 -1.87
C ARG A 14 7.93 17.53 -0.84
N VAL A 15 6.77 17.33 -0.21
CA VAL A 15 6.55 16.24 0.76
C VAL A 15 6.51 14.89 0.05
N THR A 16 5.84 14.80 -1.10
CA THR A 16 5.80 13.60 -1.95
C THR A 16 7.21 13.18 -2.36
N VAL A 17 8.04 14.14 -2.79
CA VAL A 17 9.47 13.88 -3.07
C VAL A 17 10.18 13.33 -1.83
N GLY A 18 9.88 13.87 -0.64
CA GLY A 18 10.45 13.39 0.61
C GLY A 18 10.08 11.93 0.92
N ILE A 19 8.82 11.56 0.68
CA ILE A 19 8.32 10.19 0.84
C ILE A 19 9.05 9.26 -0.13
N TRP A 20 9.13 9.61 -1.43
CA TRP A 20 9.84 8.79 -2.41
C TRP A 20 11.32 8.59 -2.07
N ILE A 21 12.01 9.62 -1.58
CA ILE A 21 13.41 9.49 -1.15
C ILE A 21 13.52 8.54 0.05
N LYS A 22 12.58 8.60 0.98
CA LYS A 22 12.55 7.69 2.14
C LYS A 22 12.31 6.25 1.68
N ASP A 23 11.26 6.01 0.90
CA ASP A 23 10.88 4.68 0.41
C ASP A 23 12.00 4.06 -0.43
N TRP A 24 12.66 4.85 -1.29
CA TRP A 24 13.83 4.41 -2.05
C TRP A 24 14.99 3.97 -1.16
N ARG A 25 15.26 4.68 -0.06
CA ARG A 25 16.32 4.29 0.89
C ARG A 25 16.00 2.99 1.62
N GLU A 26 14.72 2.72 1.86
CA GLU A 26 14.27 1.55 2.61
C GLU A 26 14.15 0.29 1.74
N GLY A 27 13.66 0.42 0.50
CA GLY A 27 13.36 -0.73 -0.37
C GLY A 27 13.72 -0.55 -1.84
N GLY A 28 14.55 0.45 -2.17
CA GLY A 28 15.02 0.71 -3.53
C GLY A 28 13.88 0.93 -4.52
N LEU A 29 14.06 0.44 -5.75
CA LEU A 29 13.06 0.56 -6.81
C LEU A 29 11.77 -0.21 -6.51
N GLY A 30 11.85 -1.28 -5.73
CA GLY A 30 10.70 -2.09 -5.35
C GLY A 30 9.68 -1.30 -4.53
N ALA A 31 10.15 -0.43 -3.62
CA ALA A 31 9.30 0.38 -2.77
C ALA A 31 8.60 1.54 -3.51
N LEU A 32 9.16 1.99 -4.65
CA LEU A 32 8.53 3.04 -5.47
C LEU A 32 7.49 2.48 -6.46
N LYS A 33 7.37 1.16 -6.61
CA LYS A 33 6.34 0.58 -7.47
C LYS A 33 4.97 0.91 -6.90
N ALA A 34 4.09 1.45 -7.75
CA ALA A 34 2.70 1.60 -7.40
C ALA A 34 2.14 0.23 -6.99
N ASN A 35 1.61 0.14 -5.77
CA ASN A 35 0.91 -1.05 -5.34
C ASN A 35 -0.23 -1.35 -6.31
N VAL A 36 -0.49 -2.64 -6.55
CA VAL A 36 -1.62 -3.06 -7.39
C VAL A 36 -2.88 -2.39 -6.85
N SER A 37 -3.51 -1.57 -7.70
CA SER A 37 -4.76 -0.91 -7.38
C SER A 37 -5.81 -1.98 -7.05
N GLY A 38 -6.47 -1.85 -5.90
CA GLY A 38 -7.44 -2.84 -5.46
C GLY A 38 -7.53 -2.88 -3.94
N ARG A 39 -8.56 -3.57 -3.46
CA ARG A 39 -8.73 -3.80 -2.03
C ARG A 39 -7.67 -4.81 -1.57
N PRO A 40 -6.93 -4.55 -0.48
CA PRO A 40 -5.96 -5.51 0.04
C PRO A 40 -6.62 -6.86 0.33
N THR A 41 -6.13 -7.90 -0.34
CA THR A 41 -6.52 -9.29 -0.11
C THR A 41 -6.08 -9.70 1.30
N GLY A 42 -6.95 -10.35 2.08
CA GLY A 42 -6.59 -10.85 3.42
C GLY A 42 -6.97 -9.96 4.61
N THR A 43 -7.76 -8.90 4.43
CA THR A 43 -8.23 -8.04 5.55
C THR A 43 -9.28 -8.70 6.48
N GLY A 44 -9.41 -10.04 6.48
CA GLY A 44 -10.37 -10.77 7.33
C GLY A 44 -11.84 -10.45 7.05
N ARG A 45 -12.15 -9.86 5.89
CA ARG A 45 -13.51 -9.39 5.56
C ARG A 45 -14.37 -10.42 4.83
N LYS A 46 -13.83 -11.60 4.58
CA LYS A 46 -14.57 -12.79 4.18
C LYS A 46 -14.02 -13.93 5.02
N PHE A 47 -14.92 -14.70 5.62
CA PHE A 47 -14.56 -15.94 6.27
C PHE A 47 -13.96 -16.88 5.22
N LEU A 48 -12.92 -17.60 5.60
CA LEU A 48 -12.45 -18.74 4.83
C LEU A 48 -13.59 -19.76 4.71
N PRO A 49 -13.61 -20.61 3.68
CA PRO A 49 -14.68 -21.59 3.51
C PRO A 49 -14.89 -22.50 4.75
N CYS A 50 -13.82 -22.80 5.49
CA CYS A 50 -13.91 -23.51 6.77
C CYS A 50 -14.60 -22.69 7.87
N GLU A 51 -14.26 -21.41 8.00
CA GLU A 51 -14.87 -20.49 8.97
C GLU A 51 -16.35 -20.24 8.67
N GLU A 52 -16.74 -20.18 7.38
CA GLU A 52 -18.16 -20.10 6.98
C GLU A 52 -18.95 -21.36 7.38
N VAL A 53 -18.34 -22.53 7.30
CA VAL A 53 -18.97 -23.81 7.70
C VAL A 53 -19.15 -23.87 9.21
N GLU A 54 -18.17 -23.41 9.99
CA GLU A 54 -18.26 -23.36 11.45
C GLU A 54 -19.35 -22.38 11.92
N LEU A 55 -19.45 -21.20 11.28
CA LEU A 55 -20.53 -20.25 11.55
C LEU A 55 -21.91 -20.82 11.27
N LYS A 56 -22.10 -21.55 10.17
CA LYS A 56 -23.39 -22.21 9.86
C LYS A 56 -23.79 -23.24 10.91
N ARG A 57 -22.82 -24.01 11.45
CA ARG A 57 -23.07 -25.00 12.50
C ARG A 57 -23.42 -24.34 13.84
N ALA A 58 -22.83 -23.20 14.16
CA ALA A 58 -23.05 -22.50 15.42
C ALA A 58 -24.38 -21.70 15.47
N HIS A 59 -25.01 -21.46 14.33
CA HIS A 59 -26.28 -20.70 14.20
C HIS A 59 -27.53 -21.59 14.00
N THR A 60 -27.37 -22.92 14.04
CA THR A 60 -28.48 -23.90 13.99
C THR A 60 -28.70 -24.49 15.36
#